data_AF-A0A1I8EVB5-F1
#
_entry.id   AF-A0A1I8EVB5-F1
#
_cell.length_a   1.000
_cell.length_b   1.000
_cell.length_c   1.000
_cell.angle_alpha   90.00
_cell.angle_beta   90.00
_cell.angle_gamma   90.00
#
_symmetry.space_group_name_H-M   'P 1'
#
loop_
_entity.id
_entity.type
_entity.pdbx_description
1 polymer ?
#
loop_
_entity_poly.entity_id
_entity_poly.type
_entity_poly.pdbx_seq_one_letter_code
_entity_poly.pdbx_strand_id
1 'polypeptide(L)'
;NIHVAEKAAERFEAQTIDLSNKVEDLNRHVNDLAQQRQRLQAENNDLLKEERSQLQAQLHQVQLELDSVRTALDEESAARAEAEHKLALANTEITQWKSKFDAEVALHHEEVEDLRKKMLQKQAEYEEQIEIMLQKISQLEKAKSRLQSEVEVLIVDLEKAQNTIAILERAKEQLEKTVNELKVRIDELTVELEAAQREARAALAELQKMKNLYEKAIEQKEALARENKKLQGYTFFLFFFSIK
;
A
#
# COMPACT_ATOMS: atom_id res chain seq x y z
N ASN A 1 54.11 91.89 -140.72
CA ASN A 1 54.42 92.20 -139.31
C ASN A 1 53.24 92.72 -138.48
N ILE A 2 52.26 93.44 -139.04
CA ILE A 2 51.07 93.91 -138.28
C ILE A 2 50.04 92.78 -138.03
N HIS A 3 49.77 91.94 -139.03
CA HIS A 3 48.79 90.85 -138.92
C HIS A 3 49.15 89.74 -137.92
N VAL A 4 50.43 89.60 -137.55
CA VAL A 4 50.89 88.64 -136.53
C VAL A 4 50.69 89.20 -135.11
N ALA A 5 50.81 90.52 -134.94
CA ALA A 5 50.57 91.21 -133.68
C ALA A 5 49.08 91.32 -133.36
N GLU A 6 48.23 91.54 -134.36
CA GLU A 6 46.77 91.62 -134.24
C GLU A 6 46.16 90.26 -133.85
N LYS A 7 46.63 89.17 -134.48
CA LYS A 7 46.23 87.80 -134.14
C LYS A 7 46.76 87.31 -132.78
N ALA A 8 47.85 87.89 -132.31
CA ALA A 8 48.34 87.68 -130.94
C ALA A 8 47.50 88.48 -129.92
N ALA A 9 47.11 89.71 -130.25
CA ALA A 9 46.23 90.53 -129.42
C ALA A 9 44.83 89.90 -129.26
N GLU A 10 44.19 89.45 -130.34
CA GLU A 10 42.91 88.72 -130.27
C GLU A 10 43.03 87.41 -129.47
N ARG A 11 44.16 86.70 -129.56
CA ARG A 11 44.42 85.51 -128.73
C ARG A 11 44.58 85.87 -127.25
N PHE A 12 45.28 86.95 -126.95
CA PHE A 12 45.43 87.42 -125.56
C PHE A 12 44.12 87.97 -125.01
N GLU A 13 43.28 88.61 -125.83
CA GLU A 13 41.96 89.12 -125.45
C GLU A 13 40.97 87.98 -125.21
N ALA A 14 40.92 86.98 -126.10
CA ALA A 14 40.15 85.75 -125.89
C ALA A 14 40.63 84.97 -124.65
N GLN A 15 41.94 84.90 -124.42
CA GLN A 15 42.52 84.29 -123.22
C GLN A 15 42.18 85.09 -121.95
N THR A 16 42.12 86.43 -122.04
CA THR A 16 41.73 87.30 -120.93
C THR A 16 40.25 87.12 -120.57
N ILE A 17 39.37 87.02 -121.58
CA ILE A 17 37.94 86.74 -121.37
C ILE A 17 37.73 85.33 -120.80
N ASP A 18 38.42 84.32 -121.31
CA ASP A 18 38.34 82.94 -120.80
C ASP A 18 38.84 82.86 -119.35
N LEU A 19 39.97 83.52 -119.03
CA LEU A 19 40.47 83.65 -117.67
C LEU A 19 39.50 84.42 -116.76
N SER A 20 38.85 85.48 -117.27
CA SER A 20 37.84 86.24 -116.53
C SER A 20 36.61 85.39 -116.20
N ASN A 21 36.10 84.62 -117.17
CA ASN A 21 35.00 83.68 -116.96
C ASN A 21 35.39 82.58 -115.98
N LYS A 22 36.63 82.06 -116.08
CA LYS A 22 37.19 81.09 -115.12
C LYS A 22 37.23 81.67 -113.70
N VAL A 23 37.63 82.94 -113.56
CA VAL A 23 37.67 83.64 -112.27
C VAL A 23 36.27 83.85 -111.71
N GLU A 24 35.29 84.22 -112.54
CA GLU A 24 33.90 84.34 -112.11
C GLU A 24 33.29 83.00 -111.67
N ASP A 25 33.53 81.93 -112.42
CA ASP A 25 33.05 80.58 -112.08
C ASP A 25 33.74 80.03 -110.82
N LEU A 26 35.05 80.28 -110.66
CA LEU A 26 35.78 79.96 -109.44
C LEU A 26 35.24 80.78 -108.26
N ASN A 27 34.91 82.06 -108.45
CA ASN A 27 34.31 82.89 -107.41
C ASN A 27 32.91 82.40 -107.01
N ARG A 28 32.09 81.96 -107.97
CA ARG A 28 30.80 81.30 -107.69
C ARG A 28 31.01 80.01 -106.89
N HIS A 29 31.94 79.14 -107.32
CA HIS A 29 32.29 77.92 -106.58
C HIS A 29 32.79 78.20 -105.17
N VAL A 30 33.63 79.22 -104.98
CA VAL A 30 34.13 79.63 -103.65
C VAL A 30 32.98 80.12 -102.77
N ASN A 31 32.04 80.89 -103.32
CA ASN A 31 30.86 81.34 -102.58
C ASN A 31 29.91 80.19 -102.22
N ASP A 32 29.66 79.26 -103.14
CA ASP A 32 28.83 78.08 -102.88
C ASP A 32 29.46 77.18 -101.82
N LEU A 33 30.78 76.92 -101.91
CA LEU A 33 31.53 76.18 -100.90
C LEU A 33 31.55 76.91 -99.55
N ALA A 34 31.64 78.24 -99.53
CA ALA A 34 31.58 79.03 -98.30
C ALA A 34 30.19 78.92 -97.63
N GLN A 35 29.11 78.98 -98.41
CA GLN A 35 27.75 78.77 -97.91
C GLN A 35 27.54 77.33 -97.42
N GLN A 36 28.01 76.33 -98.17
CA GLN A 36 27.93 74.92 -97.77
C GLN A 36 28.70 74.67 -96.48
N ARG A 37 29.89 75.24 -96.33
CA ARG A 37 30.67 75.20 -95.09
C ARG A 37 29.90 75.80 -93.93
N GLN A 38 29.27 76.97 -94.12
CA GLN A 38 28.48 77.62 -93.09
C GLN A 38 27.27 76.78 -92.67
N ARG A 39 26.57 76.14 -93.62
CA ARG A 39 25.44 75.23 -93.34
C ARG A 39 25.90 74.00 -92.55
N LEU A 40 26.94 73.32 -93.01
CA LEU A 40 27.51 72.15 -92.31
C LEU A 40 28.01 72.51 -90.91
N GLN A 41 28.57 73.71 -90.74
CA GLN A 41 29.00 74.19 -89.43
C GLN A 41 27.83 74.46 -88.49
N ALA A 42 26.71 75.00 -89.00
CA ALA A 42 25.49 75.17 -88.21
C ALA A 42 24.87 73.82 -87.82
N GLU A 43 24.74 72.90 -88.78
CA GLU A 43 24.23 71.55 -88.54
C GLU A 43 25.08 70.76 -87.54
N ASN A 44 26.42 70.86 -87.65
CA ASN A 44 27.32 70.24 -86.69
C ASN A 44 27.16 70.82 -85.27
N ASN A 45 26.99 72.14 -85.15
CA ASN A 45 26.75 72.79 -83.86
C ASN A 45 25.40 72.38 -83.25
N ASP A 46 24.35 72.24 -84.06
CA ASP A 46 23.03 71.81 -83.61
C ASP A 46 23.04 70.34 -83.14
N LEU A 47 23.67 69.45 -83.92
CA LEU A 47 23.87 68.05 -83.55
C LEU A 47 24.69 67.91 -82.25
N LEU A 48 25.79 68.67 -82.11
CA LEU A 48 26.58 68.68 -80.88
C LEU A 48 25.79 69.18 -79.67
N LYS A 49 24.91 70.16 -79.86
CA LYS A 49 24.06 70.69 -78.80
C LYS A 49 22.99 69.68 -78.39
N GLU A 50 22.39 68.99 -79.36
CA GLU A 50 21.40 67.94 -79.12
C GLU A 50 22.03 66.75 -78.39
N GLU A 51 23.17 66.24 -78.87
CA GLU A 51 23.93 65.15 -78.25
C GLU A 51 24.35 65.53 -76.82
N ARG A 52 24.85 66.76 -76.60
CA ARG A 52 25.17 67.26 -75.26
C ARG A 52 23.95 67.32 -74.35
N SER A 53 22.80 67.76 -74.87
CA SER A 53 21.55 67.80 -74.10
C SER A 53 21.06 66.39 -73.73
N GLN A 54 21.15 65.43 -74.66
CA GLN A 54 20.78 64.04 -74.42
C GLN A 54 21.70 63.37 -73.39
N LEU A 55 23.02 63.54 -73.52
CA LEU A 55 24.00 63.03 -72.55
C LEU A 55 23.80 63.65 -71.16
N GLN A 56 23.47 64.94 -71.09
CA GLN A 56 23.18 65.61 -69.81
C GLN A 56 21.89 65.06 -69.17
N ALA A 57 20.85 64.80 -69.95
CA ALA A 57 19.62 64.17 -69.46
C ALA A 57 19.87 62.74 -68.98
N GLN A 58 20.64 61.94 -69.73
CA GLN A 58 21.03 60.58 -69.35
C GLN A 58 21.88 60.59 -68.08
N LEU A 59 22.86 61.48 -67.97
CA LEU A 59 23.68 61.63 -66.76
C LEU A 59 22.81 61.97 -65.55
N HIS A 60 21.87 62.90 -65.71
CA HIS A 60 20.95 63.26 -64.62
C HIS A 60 20.05 62.10 -64.21
N GLN A 61 19.53 61.34 -65.18
CA GLN A 61 18.73 60.15 -64.92
C GLN A 61 19.53 59.09 -64.15
N VAL A 62 20.76 58.79 -64.59
CA VAL A 62 21.65 57.83 -63.92
C VAL A 62 22.02 58.32 -62.51
N GLN A 63 22.19 59.63 -62.29
CA GLN A 63 22.42 60.18 -60.96
C GLN A 63 21.23 59.96 -60.03
N LEU A 64 19.99 60.20 -60.51
CA LEU A 64 18.78 59.93 -59.74
C LEU A 64 18.61 58.44 -59.42
N GLU A 65 18.89 57.57 -60.38
CA GLU A 65 18.86 56.11 -60.16
C GLU A 65 19.91 55.68 -59.15
N LEU A 66 21.13 56.23 -59.23
CA LEU A 66 22.20 55.96 -58.27
C LEU A 66 21.80 56.37 -56.85
N ASP A 67 21.22 57.57 -56.68
CA ASP A 67 20.78 58.06 -55.39
C ASP A 67 19.60 57.22 -54.85
N SER A 68 18.65 56.82 -55.70
CA SER A 68 17.56 55.93 -55.32
C SER A 68 18.05 54.57 -54.84
N VAL A 69 19.03 53.96 -55.54
CA VAL A 69 19.61 52.67 -55.15
C VAL A 69 20.39 52.79 -53.85
N ARG A 70 21.09 53.91 -53.63
CA ARG A 70 21.79 54.17 -52.35
C ARG A 70 20.82 54.25 -51.18
N THR A 71 19.73 55.01 -51.31
CA THR A 71 18.71 55.08 -50.26
C THR A 71 18.09 53.71 -49.98
N ALA A 72 17.75 52.94 -51.03
CA ALA A 72 17.22 51.58 -50.85
C ALA A 72 18.23 50.65 -50.15
N LEU A 73 19.54 50.77 -50.45
CA LEU A 73 20.59 50.00 -49.80
C LEU A 73 20.73 50.36 -48.31
N ASP A 74 20.65 51.65 -47.97
CA ASP A 74 20.73 52.12 -46.58
C ASP A 74 19.51 51.64 -45.77
N GLU A 75 18.31 51.73 -46.35
CA GLU A 75 17.06 51.24 -45.75
C GLU A 75 17.10 49.72 -45.52
N GLU A 76 17.51 48.95 -46.52
CA GLU A 76 17.64 47.49 -46.41
C GLU A 76 18.71 47.11 -45.38
N SER A 77 19.82 47.85 -45.31
CA SER A 77 20.87 47.64 -44.30
C SER A 77 20.36 47.89 -42.88
N ALA A 78 19.54 48.93 -42.69
CA ALA A 78 18.89 49.21 -41.41
C ALA A 78 17.86 48.12 -41.04
N ALA A 79 17.02 47.71 -41.99
CA ALA A 79 16.04 46.63 -41.79
C ALA A 79 16.71 45.31 -41.43
N ARG A 80 17.83 44.98 -42.10
CA ARG A 80 18.65 43.80 -41.78
C ARG A 80 19.21 43.86 -40.37
N ALA A 81 19.79 45.00 -39.95
CA ALA A 81 20.33 45.15 -38.61
C ALA A 81 19.25 44.99 -37.53
N GLU A 82 18.04 45.52 -37.77
CA GLU A 82 16.91 45.35 -36.86
C GLU A 82 16.45 43.88 -36.79
N ALA A 83 16.41 43.18 -37.92
CA ALA A 83 16.06 41.76 -37.97
C ALA A 83 17.10 40.89 -37.23
N GLU A 84 18.40 41.16 -37.41
CA GLU A 84 19.48 40.48 -36.70
C GLU A 84 19.39 40.72 -35.17
N HIS A 85 19.05 41.95 -34.75
CA HIS A 85 18.82 42.26 -33.34
C HIS A 85 17.60 41.51 -32.77
N LYS A 86 16.47 41.49 -33.47
CA LYS A 86 15.27 40.73 -33.08
C LYS A 86 15.56 39.23 -32.98
N LEU A 87 16.32 38.68 -33.91
CA LEU A 87 16.75 37.29 -33.89
C LEU A 87 17.64 36.98 -32.66
N ALA A 88 18.57 37.88 -32.32
CA ALA A 88 19.42 37.72 -31.14
C ALA A 88 18.61 37.72 -29.82
N LEU A 89 17.61 38.61 -29.72
CA LEU A 89 16.69 38.63 -28.58
C LEU A 89 15.87 37.33 -28.49
N ALA A 90 15.27 36.89 -29.60
CA ALA A 90 14.50 35.65 -29.65
C ALA A 90 15.36 34.42 -29.27
N ASN A 91 16.61 34.35 -29.73
CA ASN A 91 17.53 33.28 -29.35
C ASN A 91 17.86 33.29 -27.85
N THR A 92 18.00 34.48 -27.26
CA THR A 92 18.20 34.64 -25.81
C THR A 92 16.99 34.16 -25.03
N GLU A 93 15.78 34.56 -25.44
CA GLU A 93 14.52 34.13 -24.83
C GLU A 93 14.35 32.61 -24.92
N ILE A 94 14.62 32.00 -26.09
CA ILE A 94 14.58 30.55 -26.28
C ILE A 94 15.53 29.85 -25.30
N THR A 95 16.74 30.37 -25.13
CA THR A 95 17.73 29.79 -24.21
C THR A 95 17.28 29.90 -22.76
N GLN A 96 16.72 31.05 -22.37
CA GLN A 96 16.17 31.24 -21.02
C GLN A 96 14.98 30.32 -20.74
N TRP A 97 14.05 30.19 -21.69
CA TRP A 97 12.90 29.30 -21.54
C TRP A 97 13.30 27.84 -21.46
N LYS A 98 14.27 27.40 -22.28
CA LYS A 98 14.85 26.05 -22.17
C LYS A 98 15.43 25.81 -20.78
N SER A 99 16.29 26.71 -20.29
CA SER A 99 16.88 26.56 -18.96
C SER A 99 15.85 26.54 -17.84
N LYS A 100 14.79 27.35 -17.93
CA LYS A 100 13.69 27.34 -16.94
C LYS A 100 12.93 26.02 -16.97
N PHE A 101 12.58 25.55 -18.16
CA PHE A 101 11.86 24.30 -18.33
C PHE A 101 12.68 23.10 -17.83
N ASP A 102 13.97 23.05 -18.17
CA ASP A 102 14.88 21.99 -17.71
C ASP A 102 14.99 21.97 -16.18
N ALA A 103 15.05 23.15 -15.54
CA ALA A 103 15.07 23.27 -14.09
C ALA A 103 13.75 22.82 -13.43
N GLU A 104 12.61 23.19 -14.02
CA GLU A 104 11.28 22.79 -13.52
C GLU A 104 11.05 21.28 -13.66
N VAL A 105 11.45 20.69 -14.79
CA VAL A 105 11.42 19.23 -14.99
C VAL A 105 12.31 18.51 -13.98
N ALA A 106 13.52 19.03 -13.72
CA ALA A 106 14.43 18.45 -12.73
C ALA A 106 13.82 18.50 -11.31
N LEU A 107 13.23 19.63 -10.92
CA LEU A 107 12.57 19.78 -9.62
C LEU A 107 11.39 18.81 -9.47
N HIS A 108 10.50 18.74 -10.45
CA HIS A 108 9.36 17.82 -10.41
C HIS A 108 9.80 16.36 -10.41
N HIS A 109 10.88 16.02 -11.11
CA HIS A 109 11.44 14.68 -11.06
C HIS A 109 11.94 14.34 -9.65
N GLU A 110 12.66 15.25 -8.99
CA GLU A 110 13.12 15.08 -7.60
C GLU A 110 11.95 14.94 -6.62
N GLU A 111 10.91 15.78 -6.73
CA GLU A 111 9.70 15.69 -5.91
C GLU A 111 9.00 14.34 -6.04
N VAL A 112 8.89 13.83 -7.28
CA VAL A 112 8.28 12.52 -7.57
C VAL A 112 9.11 11.39 -6.98
N GLU A 113 10.44 11.43 -7.11
CA GLU A 113 11.33 10.42 -6.52
C GLU A 113 11.28 10.43 -4.98
N ASP A 114 11.22 11.60 -4.36
CA ASP A 114 11.07 11.74 -2.92
C ASP A 114 9.73 11.18 -2.41
N LEU A 115 8.63 11.48 -3.11
CA LEU A 115 7.32 10.91 -2.79
C LEU A 115 7.32 9.40 -2.98
N ARG A 116 7.91 8.91 -4.07
CA ARG A 116 8.05 7.47 -4.36
C ARG A 116 8.82 6.77 -3.24
N LYS A 117 9.95 7.33 -2.80
CA LYS A 117 10.76 6.79 -1.69
C LYS A 117 9.98 6.75 -0.38
N LYS A 118 9.25 7.82 -0.03
CA LYS A 118 8.39 7.86 1.17
C LYS A 118 7.29 6.80 1.11
N MET A 119 6.66 6.60 -0.05
CA MET A 119 5.63 5.57 -0.23
C MET A 119 6.19 4.16 -0.11
N LEU A 120 7.36 3.88 -0.70
CA LEU A 120 8.03 2.59 -0.57
C LEU A 120 8.43 2.29 0.88
N GLN A 121 8.94 3.27 1.62
CA GLN A 121 9.24 3.10 3.05
C GLN A 121 7.97 2.78 3.85
N LYS A 122 6.89 3.53 3.63
CA LYS A 122 5.61 3.30 4.31
C LYS A 122 5.01 1.94 3.96
N GLN A 123 5.18 1.50 2.72
CA GLN A 123 4.79 0.15 2.30
C GLN A 123 5.57 -0.91 3.09
N ALA A 124 6.90 -0.79 3.18
CA ALA A 124 7.72 -1.73 3.94
C ALA A 124 7.35 -1.77 5.43
N GLU A 125 7.07 -0.62 6.05
CA GLU A 125 6.60 -0.54 7.45
C GLU A 125 5.25 -1.27 7.64
N TYR A 126 4.33 -1.16 6.69
CA TYR A 126 3.06 -1.91 6.75
C TYR A 126 3.25 -3.41 6.51
N GLU A 127 4.14 -3.81 5.60
CA GLU A 127 4.48 -5.21 5.36
C GLU A 127 5.07 -5.87 6.61
N GLU A 128 5.98 -5.18 7.31
CA GLU A 128 6.54 -5.66 8.59
C GLU A 128 5.46 -5.79 9.68
N GLN A 129 4.57 -4.80 9.81
CA GLN A 129 3.45 -4.87 10.76
C GLN A 129 2.52 -6.05 10.46
N ILE A 130 2.22 -6.31 9.19
CA ILE A 130 1.41 -7.47 8.77
C ILE A 130 2.11 -8.76 9.18
N GLU A 131 3.42 -8.89 8.94
CA GLU A 131 4.18 -10.09 9.31
C GLU A 131 4.14 -10.33 10.84
N ILE A 132 4.36 -9.29 11.65
CA ILE A 132 4.26 -9.36 13.11
C ILE A 132 2.85 -9.83 13.55
N MET A 133 1.80 -9.28 12.93
CA MET A 133 0.42 -9.67 13.24
C MET A 133 0.14 -11.12 12.85
N LEU A 134 0.62 -11.58 11.70
CA LEU A 134 0.49 -12.97 11.27
C LEU A 134 1.20 -13.94 12.22
N GLN A 135 2.41 -13.60 12.67
CA GLN A 135 3.11 -14.37 13.69
C GLN A 135 2.32 -14.45 15.00
N LYS A 136 1.73 -13.34 15.44
CA LYS A 136 0.88 -13.29 16.64
C LYS A 136 -0.39 -14.13 16.50
N ILE A 137 -1.05 -14.10 15.34
CA ILE A 137 -2.21 -14.96 15.05
C ILE A 137 -1.81 -16.43 15.15
N SER A 138 -0.70 -16.83 14.52
CA SER A 138 -0.21 -18.22 14.58
C SER A 138 0.09 -18.68 16.02
N GLN A 139 0.68 -17.81 16.84
CA GLN A 139 0.93 -18.10 18.26
C GLN A 139 -0.39 -18.29 19.04
N LEU A 140 -1.37 -17.41 18.82
CA LEU A 140 -2.68 -17.49 19.46
C LEU A 140 -3.46 -18.73 19.03
N GLU A 141 -3.37 -19.15 17.76
CA GLU A 141 -3.99 -20.37 17.27
C GLU A 141 -3.40 -21.62 17.93
N LYS A 142 -2.07 -21.68 18.09
CA LYS A 142 -1.39 -22.76 18.82
C LYS A 142 -1.83 -22.80 20.29
N ALA A 143 -1.88 -21.64 20.96
CA ALA A 143 -2.34 -21.54 22.34
C ALA A 143 -3.80 -21.98 22.50
N LYS A 144 -4.68 -21.56 21.57
CA LYS A 144 -6.08 -21.96 21.52
C LYS A 144 -6.22 -23.47 21.39
N SER A 145 -5.51 -24.09 20.44
CA SER A 145 -5.55 -25.55 20.22
C SER A 145 -5.09 -26.32 21.46
N ARG A 146 -4.02 -25.86 22.13
CA ARG A 146 -3.55 -26.45 23.38
C ARG A 146 -4.61 -26.36 24.49
N LEU A 147 -5.19 -25.18 24.71
CA LEU A 147 -6.22 -24.98 25.74
C LEU A 147 -7.48 -25.80 25.44
N GLN A 148 -7.87 -25.95 24.17
CA GLN A 148 -8.96 -26.82 23.77
C GLN A 148 -8.69 -28.29 24.17
N SER A 149 -7.48 -28.79 23.93
CA SER A 149 -7.09 -30.13 24.37
C SER A 149 -7.09 -30.28 25.90
N GLU A 150 -6.61 -29.27 26.63
CA GLU A 150 -6.67 -29.28 28.10
C GLU A 150 -8.13 -29.31 28.62
N VAL A 151 -9.05 -28.59 27.98
CA VAL A 151 -10.48 -28.61 28.30
C VAL A 151 -11.09 -30.00 28.05
N GLU A 152 -10.78 -30.64 26.93
CA GLU A 152 -11.27 -31.99 26.62
C GLU A 152 -10.82 -33.01 27.67
N VAL A 153 -9.57 -32.93 28.13
CA VAL A 153 -9.06 -33.79 29.22
C VAL A 153 -9.82 -33.55 30.53
N LEU A 154 -10.03 -32.29 30.90
CA LEU A 154 -10.75 -31.93 32.12
C LEU A 154 -12.22 -32.39 32.09
N ILE A 155 -12.87 -32.37 30.93
CA ILE A 155 -14.23 -32.91 30.76
C ILE A 155 -14.24 -34.40 31.10
N VAL A 156 -13.30 -35.18 30.55
CA VAL A 156 -13.20 -36.62 30.81
C VAL A 156 -12.94 -36.90 32.30
N ASP A 157 -12.06 -36.13 32.95
CA ASP A 157 -11.76 -36.32 34.36
C ASP A 157 -12.95 -35.94 35.26
N LEU A 158 -13.71 -34.91 34.89
CA LEU A 158 -14.96 -34.56 35.57
C LEU A 158 -16.00 -35.68 35.47
N GLU A 159 -16.19 -36.27 34.29
CA GLU A 159 -17.10 -37.40 34.09
C GLU A 159 -16.70 -38.62 34.94
N LYS A 160 -15.41 -38.93 35.03
CA LYS A 160 -14.91 -40.00 35.91
C LYS A 160 -15.16 -39.70 37.39
N ALA A 161 -14.93 -38.46 37.83
CA ALA A 161 -15.18 -38.05 39.20
C ALA A 161 -16.67 -38.16 39.54
N GLN A 162 -17.56 -37.72 38.64
CA GLN A 162 -19.01 -37.85 38.79
C GLN A 162 -19.46 -39.31 38.89
N ASN A 163 -18.91 -40.19 38.04
CA ASN A 163 -19.18 -41.64 38.12
C ASN A 163 -18.72 -42.23 39.47
N THR A 164 -17.54 -41.81 39.96
CA THR A 164 -17.02 -42.25 41.26
C THR A 164 -17.93 -41.79 42.41
N ILE A 165 -18.38 -40.54 42.38
CA ILE A 165 -19.34 -39.99 43.35
C ILE A 165 -20.63 -40.84 43.35
N ALA A 166 -21.21 -41.13 42.19
CA ALA A 166 -22.42 -41.93 42.09
C ALA A 166 -22.26 -43.36 42.65
N ILE A 167 -21.08 -43.98 42.46
CA ILE A 167 -20.77 -45.30 43.05
C ILE A 167 -20.68 -45.20 44.58
N LEU A 168 -19.99 -44.19 45.09
CA LEU A 168 -19.83 -43.97 46.53
C LEU A 168 -21.15 -43.64 47.22
N GLU A 169 -22.03 -42.87 46.57
CA GLU A 169 -23.38 -42.57 47.07
C GLU A 169 -24.22 -43.84 47.24
N ARG A 170 -24.22 -44.72 46.22
CA ARG A 170 -24.91 -46.03 46.33
C ARG A 170 -24.33 -46.90 47.44
N ALA A 171 -23.00 -46.94 47.57
CA ALA A 171 -22.33 -47.69 48.63
C ALA A 171 -22.67 -47.15 50.02
N LYS A 172 -22.71 -45.82 50.17
CA LYS A 172 -23.13 -45.13 51.39
C LYS A 172 -24.56 -45.51 51.77
N GLU A 173 -25.51 -45.41 50.84
CA GLU A 173 -26.91 -45.79 51.09
C GLU A 173 -27.05 -47.24 51.54
N GLN A 174 -26.29 -48.16 50.92
CA GLN A 174 -26.30 -49.56 51.31
C GLN A 174 -25.74 -49.78 52.73
N LEU A 175 -24.65 -49.10 53.08
CA LEU A 175 -24.09 -49.15 54.44
C LEU A 175 -25.06 -48.56 55.47
N GLU A 176 -25.73 -47.44 55.16
CA GLU A 176 -26.74 -46.84 56.03
C GLU A 176 -27.91 -47.80 56.29
N LYS A 177 -28.36 -48.55 55.28
CA LYS A 177 -29.37 -49.63 55.46
C LYS A 177 -28.87 -50.72 56.40
N THR A 178 -27.67 -51.27 56.17
CA THR A 178 -27.10 -52.31 57.03
C THR A 178 -26.91 -51.83 58.47
N VAL A 179 -26.47 -50.58 58.67
CA VAL A 179 -26.36 -49.99 60.01
C VAL A 179 -27.72 -49.94 60.70
N ASN A 180 -28.79 -49.56 59.99
CA ASN A 180 -30.14 -49.53 60.56
C ASN A 180 -30.65 -50.94 60.90
N GLU A 181 -30.43 -51.93 60.02
CA GLU A 181 -30.78 -53.33 60.29
C GLU A 181 -30.06 -53.87 61.54
N LEU A 182 -28.77 -53.59 61.69
CA LEU A 182 -27.98 -54.01 62.85
C LEU A 182 -28.47 -53.34 64.13
N LYS A 183 -28.87 -52.06 64.09
CA LYS A 183 -29.47 -51.38 65.24
C LYS A 183 -30.76 -52.07 65.68
N VAL A 184 -31.67 -52.35 64.74
CA VAL A 184 -32.92 -53.08 65.04
C VAL A 184 -32.60 -54.44 65.64
N ARG A 185 -31.62 -55.18 65.10
CA ARG A 185 -31.22 -56.48 65.63
C ARG A 185 -30.65 -56.40 67.05
N ILE A 186 -29.91 -55.35 67.38
CA ILE A 186 -29.41 -55.10 68.74
C ILE A 186 -30.57 -54.86 69.70
N ASP A 187 -31.56 -54.06 69.30
CA ASP A 187 -32.75 -53.79 70.11
C ASP A 187 -33.55 -55.07 70.37
N GLU A 188 -33.77 -55.91 69.34
CA GLU A 188 -34.40 -57.23 69.47
C GLU A 188 -33.66 -58.14 70.45
N LEU A 189 -32.33 -58.28 70.29
CA LEU A 189 -31.50 -59.12 71.14
C LEU A 189 -31.47 -58.61 72.59
N THR A 190 -31.57 -57.30 72.79
CA THR A 190 -31.65 -56.71 74.13
C THR A 190 -32.96 -57.09 74.81
N VAL A 191 -34.09 -57.06 74.09
CA VAL A 191 -35.39 -57.52 74.60
C VAL A 191 -35.37 -59.02 74.93
N GLU A 192 -34.83 -59.85 74.03
CA GLU A 192 -34.67 -61.29 74.27
C GLU A 192 -33.79 -61.57 75.50
N LEU A 193 -32.68 -60.84 75.65
CA LEU A 193 -31.79 -60.97 76.80
C LEU A 193 -32.49 -60.60 78.11
N GLU A 194 -33.26 -59.50 78.14
CA GLU A 194 -34.05 -59.12 79.32
C GLU A 194 -35.09 -60.19 79.68
N ALA A 195 -35.76 -60.79 78.69
CA ALA A 195 -36.72 -61.87 78.89
C ALA A 195 -36.04 -63.12 79.47
N ALA A 196 -34.94 -63.57 78.86
CA ALA A 196 -34.17 -64.71 79.35
C ALA A 196 -33.63 -64.49 80.78
N GLN A 197 -33.19 -63.26 81.10
CA GLN A 197 -32.77 -62.91 82.46
C GLN A 197 -33.94 -62.96 83.46
N ARG A 198 -35.15 -62.52 83.08
CA ARG A 198 -36.35 -62.63 83.93
C ARG A 198 -36.70 -64.09 84.19
N GLU A 199 -36.71 -64.93 83.15
CA GLU A 199 -36.96 -66.36 83.27
C GLU A 199 -35.93 -67.07 84.15
N ALA A 200 -34.63 -66.77 83.96
CA ALA A 200 -33.57 -67.31 84.80
C ALA A 200 -33.73 -66.94 86.28
N ARG A 201 -34.13 -65.69 86.58
CA ARG A 201 -34.44 -65.25 87.96
C ARG A 201 -35.65 -65.99 88.53
N ALA A 202 -36.70 -66.19 87.72
CA ALA A 202 -37.89 -66.95 88.13
C ALA A 202 -37.55 -68.42 88.43
N ALA A 203 -36.79 -69.07 87.55
CA ALA A 203 -36.32 -70.44 87.73
C ALA A 203 -35.42 -70.57 88.98
N LEU A 204 -34.53 -69.61 89.23
CA LEU A 204 -33.70 -69.59 90.44
C LEU A 204 -34.55 -69.49 91.71
N ALA A 205 -35.60 -68.67 91.70
CA ALA A 205 -36.54 -68.54 92.82
C ALA A 205 -37.34 -69.83 93.05
N GLU A 206 -37.78 -70.50 91.99
CA GLU A 206 -38.47 -71.78 92.07
C GLU A 206 -37.55 -72.90 92.57
N LEU A 207 -36.30 -72.96 92.09
CA LEU A 207 -35.28 -73.86 92.59
C LEU A 207 -35.04 -73.68 94.09
N GLN A 208 -34.96 -72.42 94.56
CA GLN A 208 -34.81 -72.13 95.98
C GLN A 208 -36.03 -72.61 96.80
N LYS A 209 -37.25 -72.45 96.28
CA LYS A 209 -38.46 -73.00 96.93
C LYS A 209 -38.41 -74.52 97.00
N MET A 210 -38.06 -75.19 95.89
CA MET A 210 -37.96 -76.65 95.83
C MET A 210 -36.87 -77.18 96.77
N LYS A 211 -35.73 -76.50 96.85
CA LYS A 211 -34.67 -76.83 97.80
C LYS A 211 -35.18 -76.77 99.25
N ASN A 212 -35.90 -75.71 99.61
CA ASN A 212 -36.50 -75.58 100.95
C ASN A 212 -37.55 -76.69 101.22
N LEU A 213 -38.37 -77.04 100.23
CA LEU A 213 -39.35 -78.14 100.36
C LEU A 213 -38.67 -79.50 100.50
N TYR A 214 -37.60 -79.73 99.75
CA TYR A 214 -36.80 -80.95 99.81
C TYR A 214 -36.10 -81.09 101.16
N GLU A 215 -35.50 -80.01 101.69
CA GLU A 215 -34.94 -79.97 103.04
C GLU A 215 -36.00 -80.33 104.10
N LYS A 216 -37.20 -79.74 104.02
CA LYS A 216 -38.34 -80.12 104.90
C LYS A 216 -38.75 -81.58 104.77
N ALA A 217 -38.79 -82.12 103.55
CA ALA A 217 -39.13 -83.52 103.32
C ALA A 217 -38.06 -84.47 103.90
N ILE A 218 -36.79 -84.10 103.83
CA ILE A 218 -35.70 -84.82 104.52
C ILE A 218 -35.92 -84.79 106.03
N GLU A 219 -36.17 -83.62 106.63
CA GLU A 219 -36.42 -83.51 108.07
C GLU A 219 -37.62 -84.37 108.52
N GLN A 220 -38.71 -84.37 107.74
CA GLN A 220 -39.87 -85.23 107.99
C GLN A 220 -39.51 -86.71 107.86
N LYS A 221 -38.75 -87.10 106.84
CA LYS A 221 -38.26 -88.49 106.67
C LYS A 221 -37.41 -88.91 107.86
N GLU A 222 -36.52 -88.06 108.35
CA GLU A 222 -35.71 -88.32 109.54
C GLU A 222 -36.56 -88.40 110.82
N ALA A 223 -37.58 -87.56 110.95
CA ALA A 223 -38.56 -87.65 112.04
C ALA A 223 -39.32 -88.98 112.03
N LEU A 224 -39.87 -89.37 110.87
CA LEU A 224 -40.53 -90.67 110.68
C LEU A 224 -39.59 -91.84 110.91
N ALA A 225 -38.34 -91.78 110.46
CA ALA A 225 -37.35 -92.82 110.73
C ALA A 225 -37.05 -92.98 112.22
N ARG A 226 -37.00 -91.86 112.97
CA ARG A 226 -36.88 -91.87 114.44
C ARG A 226 -38.11 -92.48 115.11
N GLU A 227 -39.31 -92.12 114.68
CA GLU A 227 -40.54 -92.75 115.16
C GLU A 227 -40.60 -94.24 114.84
N ASN A 228 -40.20 -94.64 113.64
CA ASN A 228 -40.18 -96.04 113.24
C ASN A 228 -39.18 -96.84 114.08
N LYS A 229 -38.01 -96.27 114.41
CA LYS A 229 -37.10 -96.84 115.42
C LYS A 229 -37.73 -96.94 116.81
N LYS A 230 -38.45 -95.91 117.27
CA LYS A 230 -39.18 -95.95 118.55
C LYS A 230 -40.23 -97.06 118.55
N LEU A 231 -41.05 -97.16 117.50
CA LEU A 231 -42.06 -98.18 117.31
C LEU A 231 -41.47 -99.57 117.23
N GLN A 232 -40.39 -99.78 116.48
CA GLN A 232 -39.62 -101.03 116.51
C GLN A 232 -39.12 -101.35 117.92
N GLY A 233 -38.67 -100.36 118.68
CA GLY A 233 -38.32 -100.50 120.09
C GLY A 233 -39.52 -100.97 120.95
N TYR A 234 -40.70 -100.38 120.75
CA TYR A 234 -41.93 -100.81 121.42
C TYR A 234 -42.36 -102.22 120.99
N THR A 235 -42.25 -102.57 119.72
CA THR A 235 -42.54 -103.92 119.21
C THR A 235 -41.54 -104.93 119.76
N PHE A 236 -40.26 -104.59 119.86
CA PHE A 236 -39.26 -105.43 120.50
C PHE A 236 -39.57 -105.60 121.98
N PHE A 237 -39.99 -104.53 122.68
CA PHE A 237 -40.42 -104.57 124.07
C PHE A 237 -41.66 -105.47 124.27
N LEU A 238 -42.65 -105.37 123.38
CA LEU A 238 -43.86 -106.21 123.38
C LEU A 238 -43.55 -107.68 123.04
N PHE A 239 -42.65 -107.94 122.09
CA PHE A 239 -42.21 -109.29 121.73
C PHE A 239 -41.40 -109.94 122.87
N PHE A 240 -40.55 -109.16 123.55
CA PHE A 240 -39.81 -109.61 124.73
C PHE A 240 -40.73 -109.91 125.93
N PHE A 241 -41.85 -109.18 126.07
CA PHE A 241 -42.87 -109.45 127.08
C PHE A 241 -43.79 -110.62 126.74
N SER A 242 -44.01 -110.89 125.44
CA SER A 242 -44.88 -111.98 124.98
C SER A 242 -44.20 -113.35 124.90
N ILE A 243 -42.87 -113.43 125.07
CA ILE A 243 -42.07 -114.67 125.12
C ILE A 243 -41.72 -115.08 126.57
N LYS A 244 -42.14 -114.30 127.57
CA LYS A 244 -42.12 -114.66 128.99
C LYS A 244 -43.40 -115.39 129.37
#